data_AF-A0AAJ2WDZ1-F1
#
_entry.id   AF-A0AAJ2WDZ1-F1
#
_cell.length_a   1.000
_cell.length_b   1.000
_cell.length_c   1.000
_cell.angle_alpha   90.00
_cell.angle_beta   90.00
_cell.angle_gamma   90.00
#
_symmetry.space_group_name_H-M   'P 1'
#
loop_
_entity.id
_entity.type
_entity.pdbx_description
1 polymer ?
#
loop_
_entity_poly.entity_id
_entity_poly.type
_entity_poly.pdbx_seq_one_letter_code
_entity_poly.pdbx_strand_id
1 'polypeptide(L)'
;MICLELFITFFKIGLFTFGGGYAMLPLIEQEVLSHGWLTAEEIVNFIAVSESTPGPFAINISTYVGVETAGIPGAFTATLGVVLPSFAVILIVARIYDSFRKNRIVSGCMSGLKPAVVGLIGAALISVGSAVFFPDGVSASVFTSPAFYISLGIFAVSALMAVKKLHPIIIIAFSAVVGLIIGFAAPGLI
;
A
#
# COMPACT_ATOMS: atom_id res chain seq x y z
N MET A 1 16.33 -25.55 3.38
CA MET A 1 15.21 -25.85 2.47
C MET A 1 14.14 -24.77 2.55
N ILE A 2 13.73 -24.34 3.75
CA ILE A 2 12.71 -23.29 3.97
C ILE A 2 12.94 -21.96 3.21
N CYS A 3 14.18 -21.43 3.17
CA CYS A 3 14.43 -20.14 2.50
C CYS A 3 14.28 -20.20 0.97
N LEU A 4 14.56 -21.35 0.37
CA LEU A 4 14.36 -21.55 -1.07
C LEU A 4 12.87 -21.64 -1.39
N GLU A 5 12.10 -22.31 -0.52
CA GLU A 5 10.65 -22.40 -0.61
C GLU A 5 10.01 -21.02 -0.49
N LEU A 6 10.39 -20.25 0.55
CA LEU A 6 10.01 -18.84 0.70
C LEU A 6 10.32 -18.04 -0.58
N PHE A 7 11.55 -18.14 -1.09
CA PHE A 7 11.94 -17.43 -2.31
C PHE A 7 11.04 -17.79 -3.49
N ILE A 8 10.81 -19.07 -3.76
CA ILE A 8 9.99 -19.53 -4.88
C ILE A 8 8.53 -19.09 -4.73
N THR A 9 7.96 -19.23 -3.53
CA THR A 9 6.58 -18.82 -3.23
C THR A 9 6.42 -17.31 -3.44
N PHE A 10 7.26 -16.49 -2.82
CA PHE A 10 7.17 -15.04 -2.98
C PHE A 10 7.54 -14.56 -4.39
N PHE A 11 8.40 -15.28 -5.11
CA PHE A 11 8.65 -15.04 -6.53
C PHE A 11 7.42 -15.29 -7.41
N LYS A 12 6.65 -16.37 -7.14
CA LYS A 12 5.36 -16.59 -7.81
C LYS A 12 4.36 -15.49 -7.46
N ILE A 13 4.24 -15.14 -6.19
CA ILE A 13 3.34 -14.06 -5.74
C ILE A 13 3.69 -12.75 -6.47
N GLY A 14 4.99 -12.40 -6.54
CA GLY A 14 5.47 -11.23 -7.27
C GLY A 14 5.20 -11.27 -8.78
N LEU A 15 5.17 -12.46 -9.40
CA LEU A 15 4.82 -12.63 -10.81
C LEU A 15 3.31 -12.47 -11.09
N PHE A 16 2.45 -12.89 -10.14
CA PHE A 16 1.00 -12.98 -10.35
C PHE A 16 0.20 -11.90 -9.61
N THR A 17 0.86 -10.89 -9.05
CA THR A 17 0.18 -9.74 -8.44
C THR A 17 -0.25 -8.73 -9.51
N PHE A 18 -1.45 -8.93 -10.07
CA PHE A 18 -2.10 -7.97 -10.97
C PHE A 18 -3.22 -7.23 -10.24
N GLY A 19 -3.14 -5.90 -10.12
CA GLY A 19 -4.20 -5.09 -9.49
C GLY A 19 -3.81 -4.37 -8.19
N GLY A 20 -2.53 -4.33 -7.82
CA GLY A 20 -2.03 -3.59 -6.65
C GLY A 20 -1.72 -4.48 -5.44
N GLY A 21 -1.23 -3.88 -4.35
CA GLY A 21 -0.77 -4.62 -3.17
C GLY A 21 -1.83 -5.54 -2.55
N TYR A 22 -3.10 -5.12 -2.55
CA TYR A 22 -4.18 -5.94 -1.98
C TYR A 22 -4.59 -7.13 -2.85
N ALA A 23 -4.31 -7.10 -4.15
CA ALA A 23 -4.61 -8.22 -5.05
C ALA A 23 -3.74 -9.45 -4.75
N MET A 24 -2.62 -9.27 -4.03
CA MET A 24 -1.72 -10.35 -3.64
C MET A 24 -2.19 -11.08 -2.37
N LEU A 25 -3.08 -10.49 -1.58
CA LEU A 25 -3.49 -11.02 -0.28
C LEU A 25 -4.02 -12.46 -0.36
N PRO A 26 -4.94 -12.80 -1.30
CA PRO A 26 -5.44 -14.17 -1.39
C PRO A 26 -4.32 -15.17 -1.71
N LEU A 27 -3.33 -14.77 -2.52
CA LEU A 27 -2.18 -15.62 -2.85
C LEU A 27 -1.27 -15.82 -1.65
N ILE A 28 -0.98 -14.76 -0.89
CA ILE A 28 -0.20 -14.86 0.35
C ILE A 28 -0.93 -15.76 1.35
N GLU A 29 -2.20 -15.48 1.62
CA GLU A 29 -3.00 -16.20 2.61
C GLU A 29 -3.08 -17.68 2.28
N GLN A 30 -3.37 -18.02 1.02
CA GLN A 30 -3.39 -19.41 0.57
C GLN A 30 -2.04 -20.10 0.77
N GLU A 31 -0.93 -19.50 0.32
CA GLU A 31 0.39 -20.11 0.39
C GLU A 31 0.84 -20.27 1.85
N VAL A 32 0.76 -19.21 2.64
CA VAL A 32 1.22 -19.18 4.03
C VAL A 32 0.43 -20.16 4.91
N LEU A 33 -0.90 -20.23 4.75
CA LEU A 33 -1.74 -21.20 5.47
C LEU A 33 -1.45 -22.63 4.99
N SER A 34 -1.28 -22.86 3.69
CA SER A 34 -1.03 -24.20 3.14
C SER A 34 0.31 -24.78 3.59
N HIS A 35 1.33 -23.92 3.72
CA HIS A 35 2.63 -24.29 4.24
C HIS A 35 2.68 -24.34 5.77
N GLY A 36 1.63 -23.87 6.46
CA GLY A 36 1.58 -23.77 7.92
C GLY A 36 2.61 -22.80 8.50
N TRP A 37 3.03 -21.80 7.71
CA TRP A 37 4.00 -20.80 8.14
C TRP A 37 3.41 -19.80 9.12
N LEU A 38 2.13 -19.46 8.94
CA LEU A 38 1.36 -18.62 9.86
C LEU A 38 -0.07 -19.13 10.00
N THR A 39 -0.71 -18.71 11.07
CA THR A 39 -2.15 -18.81 11.31
C THR A 39 -2.90 -17.64 10.66
N ALA A 40 -4.22 -17.80 10.51
CA ALA A 40 -5.08 -16.73 10.00
C ALA A 40 -5.02 -15.46 10.87
N GLU A 41 -4.89 -15.62 12.19
CA GLU A 41 -4.78 -14.49 13.12
C GLU A 41 -3.45 -13.73 12.95
N GLU A 42 -2.35 -14.46 12.79
CA GLU A 42 -1.03 -13.86 12.52
C GLU A 42 -1.00 -13.12 11.19
N ILE A 43 -1.66 -13.65 10.15
CA ILE A 43 -1.79 -12.95 8.86
C ILE A 43 -2.51 -11.61 9.04
N VAL A 44 -3.64 -11.58 9.76
CA VAL A 44 -4.37 -10.33 10.05
C VAL A 44 -3.48 -9.35 10.82
N ASN A 45 -2.74 -9.82 11.81
CA ASN A 45 -1.81 -8.99 12.58
C ASN A 45 -0.70 -8.40 11.69
N PHE A 46 -0.10 -9.20 10.81
CA PHE A 46 0.93 -8.68 9.91
C PHE A 46 0.38 -7.77 8.81
N ILE A 47 -0.87 -7.91 8.40
CA ILE A 47 -1.53 -6.91 7.54
C ILE A 47 -1.62 -5.58 8.28
N ALA A 48 -2.11 -5.60 9.53
CA ALA A 48 -2.21 -4.39 10.35
C ALA A 48 -0.84 -3.72 10.56
N VAL A 49 0.20 -4.51 10.88
CA VAL A 49 1.56 -4.00 11.02
C VAL A 49 2.08 -3.45 9.68
N SER A 50 1.89 -4.17 8.56
CA SER A 50 2.37 -3.76 7.24
C SER A 50 1.80 -2.43 6.78
N GLU A 51 0.52 -2.17 7.06
CA GLU A 51 -0.17 -0.91 6.75
C GLU A 51 0.17 0.20 7.74
N SER A 52 0.49 -0.13 9.00
CA SER A 52 0.95 0.85 9.99
C SER A 52 2.38 1.34 9.72
N THR A 53 3.21 0.52 9.07
CA THR A 53 4.59 0.87 8.74
C THR A 53 4.70 1.54 7.36
N PRO A 54 5.51 2.60 7.22
CA PRO A 54 5.69 3.25 5.93
C PRO A 54 6.39 2.30 4.95
N GLY A 55 5.84 2.14 3.76
CA GLY A 55 6.46 1.38 2.69
C GLY A 55 5.44 0.71 1.76
N PRO A 56 5.90 0.05 0.69
CA PRO A 56 5.03 -0.73 -0.17
C PRO A 56 4.52 -1.95 0.59
N PHE A 57 3.19 -2.10 0.68
CA PHE A 57 2.53 -3.22 1.35
C PHE A 57 3.17 -4.58 1.01
N ALA A 58 3.36 -4.85 -0.29
CA ALA A 58 3.94 -6.10 -0.79
C ALA A 58 5.32 -6.45 -0.21
N ILE A 59 6.17 -5.44 0.00
CA ILE A 59 7.51 -5.62 0.56
C ILE A 59 7.40 -5.88 2.07
N ASN A 60 6.59 -5.08 2.76
CA ASN A 60 6.42 -5.17 4.21
C ASN A 60 5.87 -6.55 4.60
N ILE A 61 4.75 -6.97 4.00
CA ILE A 61 4.12 -8.25 4.34
C ILE A 61 5.04 -9.45 4.04
N SER A 62 5.75 -9.43 2.91
CA SER A 62 6.70 -10.49 2.54
C SER A 62 7.88 -10.54 3.52
N THR A 63 8.34 -9.38 3.98
CA THR A 63 9.42 -9.29 4.98
C THR A 63 8.98 -9.89 6.31
N TYR A 64 7.78 -9.54 6.80
CA TYR A 64 7.26 -10.05 8.08
C TYR A 64 7.00 -11.55 8.03
N VAL A 65 6.33 -12.04 6.99
CA VAL A 65 6.14 -13.49 6.78
C VAL A 65 7.49 -14.22 6.74
N GLY A 66 8.47 -13.66 6.03
CA GLY A 66 9.81 -14.23 5.95
C GLY A 66 10.53 -14.29 7.30
N VAL A 67 10.46 -13.22 8.10
CA VAL A 67 11.06 -13.19 9.45
C VAL A 67 10.39 -14.19 10.38
N GLU A 68 9.08 -14.31 10.36
CA GLU A 68 8.36 -15.26 11.22
C GLU A 68 8.67 -16.70 10.83
N THR A 69 8.78 -16.98 9.52
CA THR A 69 9.01 -18.33 9.00
C THR A 69 10.45 -18.82 9.19
N ALA A 70 11.45 -17.96 8.97
CA ALA A 70 12.87 -18.38 8.96
C ALA A 70 13.84 -17.32 9.48
N GLY A 71 13.38 -16.39 10.31
CA GLY A 71 14.19 -15.30 10.86
C GLY A 71 14.71 -14.33 9.81
N ILE A 72 15.79 -13.62 10.14
CA ILE A 72 16.41 -12.61 9.26
C ILE A 72 16.72 -13.15 7.84
N PRO A 73 17.26 -14.38 7.67
CA PRO A 73 17.46 -14.96 6.34
C PRO A 73 16.15 -15.13 5.57
N GLY A 74 15.07 -15.52 6.26
CA GLY A 74 13.74 -15.65 5.68
C GLY A 74 13.21 -14.32 5.14
N ALA A 75 13.30 -13.25 5.93
CA ALA A 75 12.93 -11.90 5.48
C ALA A 75 13.67 -11.50 4.20
N PHE A 76 14.99 -11.67 4.16
CA PHE A 76 15.76 -11.34 2.97
C PHE A 76 15.30 -12.15 1.74
N THR A 77 15.10 -13.46 1.90
CA THR A 77 14.69 -14.33 0.78
C THR A 77 13.27 -14.09 0.29
N ALA A 78 12.30 -13.90 1.19
CA ALA A 78 10.92 -13.62 0.83
C ALA A 78 10.80 -12.26 0.12
N THR A 79 11.45 -11.23 0.67
CA THR A 79 11.46 -9.89 0.09
C THR A 79 12.18 -9.84 -1.26
N LEU A 80 13.29 -10.55 -1.39
CA LEU A 80 13.97 -10.67 -2.68
C LEU A 80 13.09 -11.43 -3.69
N GLY A 81 12.42 -12.49 -3.25
CA GLY A 81 11.47 -13.27 -4.05
C GLY A 81 10.38 -12.37 -4.64
N VAL A 82 9.69 -11.57 -3.82
CA VAL A 82 8.57 -10.74 -4.29
C VAL A 82 9.01 -9.58 -5.21
N VAL A 83 10.20 -9.03 -5.01
CA VAL A 83 10.69 -7.84 -5.76
C VAL A 83 11.31 -8.22 -7.11
N LEU A 84 12.04 -9.33 -7.18
CA LEU A 84 12.80 -9.72 -8.38
C LEU A 84 11.98 -9.83 -9.66
N PRO A 85 10.76 -10.41 -9.67
CA PRO A 85 9.93 -10.49 -10.87
C PRO A 85 9.66 -9.12 -11.50
N SER A 86 9.18 -8.18 -10.68
CA SER A 86 8.88 -6.82 -11.12
C SER A 86 10.14 -6.10 -11.60
N PHE A 87 11.26 -6.29 -10.89
CA PHE A 87 12.55 -5.72 -11.26
C PHE A 87 13.03 -6.24 -12.63
N ALA A 88 12.97 -7.55 -12.85
CA ALA A 88 13.34 -8.16 -14.12
C ALA A 88 12.46 -7.68 -15.28
N VAL A 89 11.14 -7.62 -15.08
CA VAL A 89 10.18 -7.13 -16.08
C VAL A 89 10.49 -5.68 -16.46
N ILE A 90 10.74 -4.80 -15.48
CA ILE A 90 11.07 -3.39 -15.76
C ILE A 90 12.37 -3.28 -16.56
N LEU A 91 13.40 -4.06 -16.24
CA LEU A 91 14.66 -4.03 -17.01
C LEU A 91 14.47 -4.49 -18.46
N ILE A 92 13.69 -5.56 -18.67
CA ILE A 92 13.36 -6.06 -20.02
C ILE A 92 12.62 -4.98 -20.81
N VAL A 93 11.57 -4.39 -20.21
CA VAL A 93 10.78 -3.33 -20.84
C VAL A 93 11.64 -2.11 -21.14
N ALA A 94 12.51 -1.69 -20.21
CA ALA A 94 13.41 -0.57 -20.41
C ALA A 94 14.38 -0.80 -21.57
N ARG A 95 14.93 -2.02 -21.69
CA ARG A 95 15.84 -2.38 -22.79
C ARG A 95 15.14 -2.35 -24.15
N ILE A 96 13.92 -2.88 -24.22
CA ILE A 96 13.09 -2.82 -25.42
C ILE A 96 12.75 -1.36 -25.74
N TYR A 97 12.32 -0.59 -24.74
CA TYR A 97 11.96 0.82 -24.91
C TYR A 97 13.10 1.65 -25.50
N ASP A 98 14.35 1.46 -25.06
CA ASP A 98 15.49 2.22 -25.59
C ASP A 98 15.70 2.00 -27.10
N SER A 99 15.33 0.83 -27.62
CA SER A 99 15.41 0.50 -29.04
C SER A 99 14.32 1.18 -29.87
N PHE A 100 13.16 1.49 -29.28
CA PHE A 100 11.99 2.05 -29.97
C PHE A 100 11.64 3.49 -29.57
N ARG A 101 12.37 4.10 -28.63
CA ARG A 101 12.07 5.44 -28.09
C ARG A 101 12.02 6.56 -29.13
N LYS A 102 12.71 6.40 -30.26
CA LYS A 102 12.71 7.36 -31.38
C LYS A 102 11.46 7.27 -32.26
N ASN A 103 10.65 6.20 -32.12
CA ASN A 103 9.39 6.06 -32.82
C ASN A 103 8.35 7.03 -32.24
N ARG A 104 7.76 7.86 -33.10
CA ARG A 104 6.75 8.87 -32.73
C ARG A 104 5.56 8.26 -31.97
N ILE A 105 5.13 7.05 -32.31
CA ILE A 105 4.03 6.35 -31.64
C ILE A 105 4.41 6.02 -30.19
N VAL A 106 5.57 5.39 -30.00
CA VAL A 106 6.06 4.98 -28.67
C VAL A 106 6.31 6.19 -27.77
N SER A 107 6.92 7.24 -28.30
CA SER A 107 7.10 8.51 -27.59
C SER A 107 5.77 9.19 -27.24
N GLY A 108 4.78 9.12 -28.14
CA GLY A 108 3.44 9.63 -27.91
C GLY A 108 2.74 8.88 -26.77
N CYS A 109 2.78 7.55 -26.78
CA CYS A 109 2.22 6.71 -25.71
C CYS A 109 2.84 7.02 -24.35
N MET A 110 4.18 7.15 -24.26
CA MET A 110 4.85 7.51 -23.00
C MET A 110 4.50 8.92 -22.52
N SER A 111 4.29 9.85 -23.46
CA SER A 111 3.85 11.20 -23.11
C SER A 111 2.42 11.21 -22.56
N GLY A 112 1.54 10.35 -23.07
CA GLY A 112 0.18 10.15 -22.55
C GLY A 112 0.14 9.37 -21.22
N LEU A 113 1.14 8.54 -20.93
CA LEU A 113 1.20 7.77 -19.68
C LEU A 113 1.27 8.68 -18.44
N LYS A 114 2.07 9.76 -18.49
CA LYS A 114 2.20 10.71 -17.37
C LYS A 114 0.85 11.31 -16.91
N PRO A 115 0.06 11.99 -17.77
CA PRO A 115 -1.23 12.52 -17.37
C PRO A 115 -2.25 11.41 -17.02
N ALA A 116 -2.16 10.23 -17.63
CA ALA A 116 -2.99 9.09 -17.24
C ALA A 116 -2.72 8.64 -15.80
N VAL A 117 -1.45 8.54 -15.40
CA VAL A 117 -1.06 8.23 -14.02
C VAL A 117 -1.54 9.31 -13.05
N VAL A 118 -1.43 10.60 -13.42
CA VAL A 118 -1.98 11.69 -12.61
C VAL A 118 -3.51 11.56 -12.47
N GLY A 119 -4.21 11.22 -13.55
CA GLY A 119 -5.65 10.96 -13.53
C GLY A 119 -6.04 9.77 -12.64
N LEU A 120 -5.28 8.67 -12.69
CA LEU A 120 -5.49 7.50 -11.84
C LEU A 120 -5.26 7.83 -10.35
N ILE A 121 -4.20 8.58 -10.03
CA ILE A 121 -3.94 9.06 -8.67
C ILE A 121 -5.07 9.99 -8.22
N GLY A 122 -5.53 10.90 -9.09
CA GLY A 122 -6.68 11.77 -8.82
C GLY A 122 -7.97 11.00 -8.57
N ALA A 123 -8.24 9.95 -9.35
CA ALA A 123 -9.39 9.08 -9.16
C ALA A 123 -9.34 8.34 -7.81
N ALA A 124 -8.16 7.85 -7.42
CA ALA A 124 -7.96 7.25 -6.11
C ALA A 124 -8.18 8.25 -4.97
N LEU A 125 -7.69 9.49 -5.11
CA LEU A 125 -7.94 10.57 -4.15
C LEU A 125 -9.43 10.89 -4.01
N ILE A 126 -10.17 10.95 -5.11
CA ILE A 126 -11.62 11.18 -5.09
C ILE A 126 -12.33 10.00 -4.41
N SER A 127 -11.97 8.76 -4.75
CA SER A 127 -12.58 7.56 -4.18
C SER A 127 -12.40 7.48 -2.66
N VAL A 128 -11.18 7.67 -2.18
CA VAL A 128 -10.88 7.66 -0.73
C VAL A 128 -11.52 8.87 -0.05
N GLY A 129 -11.45 10.05 -0.68
CA GLY A 129 -12.09 11.26 -0.18
C GLY A 129 -13.59 11.11 -0.02
N SER A 130 -14.29 10.52 -1.01
CA SER A 130 -15.72 10.28 -0.91
C SER A 130 -16.09 9.32 0.20
N ALA A 131 -15.29 8.28 0.42
CA ALA A 131 -15.53 7.32 1.49
C ALA A 131 -15.35 7.94 2.89
N VAL A 132 -14.38 8.86 3.05
CA VAL A 132 -14.10 9.51 4.34
C VAL A 132 -15.07 10.66 4.64
N PHE A 133 -15.39 11.49 3.64
CA PHE A 133 -16.22 12.67 3.84
C PHE A 133 -17.72 12.40 3.66
N PHE A 134 -18.11 11.40 2.87
CA PHE A 134 -19.49 11.10 2.51
C PHE A 134 -19.80 9.59 2.56
N PRO A 135 -19.65 8.92 3.72
CA PRO A 135 -19.83 7.47 3.84
C PRO A 135 -21.22 6.98 3.43
N ASP A 136 -22.27 7.75 3.73
CA ASP A 136 -23.67 7.45 3.34
C ASP A 136 -24.13 8.17 2.05
N GLY A 137 -23.18 8.74 1.29
CA GLY A 137 -23.44 9.56 0.11
C GLY A 137 -23.60 11.06 0.40
N VAL A 138 -23.83 11.85 -0.66
CA VAL A 138 -23.87 13.31 -0.58
C VAL A 138 -25.27 13.77 -0.14
N SER A 139 -25.46 13.93 1.16
CA SER A 139 -26.69 14.47 1.75
C SER A 139 -26.42 15.83 2.43
N ALA A 140 -27.42 16.73 2.43
CA ALA A 140 -27.29 18.04 3.06
C ALA A 140 -27.04 17.97 4.58
N SER A 141 -27.40 16.86 5.22
CA SER A 141 -27.15 16.57 6.64
C SER A 141 -25.67 16.34 6.98
N VAL A 142 -24.84 15.95 6.01
CA VAL A 142 -23.41 15.70 6.22
C VAL A 142 -22.67 16.98 6.59
N PHE A 143 -23.07 18.12 5.99
CA PHE A 143 -22.44 19.42 6.26
C PHE A 143 -22.78 19.99 7.64
N THR A 144 -23.75 19.42 8.35
CA THR A 144 -24.12 19.81 9.73
C THR A 144 -23.51 18.86 10.76
N SER A 145 -22.96 17.72 10.33
CA SER A 145 -22.41 16.71 11.23
C SER A 145 -21.05 17.14 11.82
N PRO A 146 -20.85 17.03 13.14
CA PRO A 146 -19.53 17.25 13.76
C PRO A 146 -18.42 16.39 13.16
N ALA A 147 -18.75 15.17 12.71
CA ALA A 147 -17.78 14.25 12.11
C ALA A 147 -17.18 14.81 10.80
N PHE A 148 -17.97 15.51 9.99
CA PHE A 148 -17.49 16.13 8.75
C PHE A 148 -16.44 17.21 9.04
N TYR A 149 -16.68 18.06 10.04
CA TYR A 149 -15.74 19.11 10.44
C TYR A 149 -14.46 18.54 11.07
N ILE A 150 -14.54 17.43 11.80
CA ILE A 150 -13.36 16.74 12.35
C ILE A 150 -12.51 16.15 11.22
N SER A 151 -13.12 15.42 10.28
CA SER A 151 -12.42 14.88 9.11
C SER A 151 -11.80 16.00 8.26
N LEU A 152 -12.51 17.12 8.08
CA LEU A 152 -12.01 18.30 7.36
C LEU A 152 -10.83 18.95 8.09
N GLY A 153 -10.89 19.04 9.42
CA GLY A 153 -9.80 19.52 10.26
C GLY A 153 -8.55 18.65 10.16
N ILE A 154 -8.69 17.33 10.25
CA ILE A 154 -7.59 16.36 10.10
C ILE A 154 -6.97 16.47 8.69
N PHE A 155 -7.82 16.53 7.65
CA PHE A 155 -7.35 16.69 6.28
C PHE A 155 -6.61 18.03 6.08
N ALA A 156 -7.13 19.14 6.60
CA ALA A 156 -6.48 20.45 6.48
C ALA A 156 -5.13 20.50 7.21
N VAL A 157 -5.05 19.95 8.42
CA VAL A 157 -3.81 19.89 9.21
C VAL A 157 -2.77 19.01 8.52
N SER A 158 -3.16 17.82 8.05
CA SER A 158 -2.26 16.91 7.34
C SER A 158 -1.78 17.50 6.00
N ALA A 159 -2.66 18.16 5.25
CA ALA A 159 -2.31 18.87 4.02
C ALA A 159 -1.32 20.03 4.28
N LEU A 160 -1.56 20.83 5.33
CA LEU A 160 -0.65 21.92 5.75
C LEU A 160 0.73 21.38 6.16
N MET A 161 0.77 20.26 6.89
CA MET A 161 2.02 19.63 7.29
C MET A 161 2.79 19.07 6.08
N ALA A 162 2.08 18.50 5.09
CA ALA A 162 2.69 18.01 3.85
C ALA A 162 3.29 19.15 3.02
N VAL A 163 2.60 20.30 2.91
CA VAL A 163 3.10 21.49 2.19
C VAL A 163 4.33 22.09 2.87
N LYS A 164 4.42 22.02 4.20
CA LYS A 164 5.59 22.46 4.97
C LYS A 164 6.80 21.51 4.90
N LYS A 165 6.74 20.45 4.09
CA LYS A 165 7.80 19.44 3.94
C LYS A 165 8.24 18.82 5.28
N LEU A 166 7.34 18.68 6.25
CA LEU A 166 7.66 17.94 7.46
C LEU A 166 7.91 16.47 7.11
N HIS A 167 8.79 15.82 7.86
CA HIS A 167 9.09 14.41 7.67
C HIS A 167 7.81 13.57 7.86
N PRO A 168 7.44 12.66 6.94
CA PRO A 168 6.20 11.88 7.02
C PRO A 168 6.00 11.14 8.35
N ILE A 169 7.10 10.66 8.95
CA ILE A 169 7.09 10.02 10.27
C ILE A 169 6.50 10.95 11.35
N ILE A 170 6.81 12.24 11.34
CA ILE A 170 6.29 13.21 12.33
C ILE A 170 4.77 13.38 12.15
N ILE A 171 4.31 13.39 10.91
CA ILE A 171 2.89 13.49 10.58
C ILE A 171 2.14 12.25 11.06
N ILE A 172 2.69 11.05 10.81
CA ILE A 172 2.11 9.78 11.26
C ILE A 172 2.04 9.72 12.79
N ALA A 173 3.14 10.06 13.48
CA ALA A 173 3.18 10.06 14.94
C ALA A 173 2.20 11.07 15.55
N PHE A 174 2.09 12.27 14.97
CA PHE A 174 1.14 13.28 15.42
C PHE A 174 -0.31 12.82 15.21
N SER A 175 -0.64 12.28 14.04
CA SER A 175 -1.96 11.73 13.74
C SER A 175 -2.34 10.59 14.67
N ALA A 176 -1.40 9.69 15.02
CA ALA A 176 -1.64 8.60 15.97
C ALA A 176 -1.95 9.13 17.38
N VAL A 177 -1.20 10.11 17.86
CA VAL A 177 -1.45 10.73 19.18
C VAL A 177 -2.80 11.45 19.21
N VAL A 178 -3.12 12.23 18.18
CA VAL A 178 -4.41 12.92 18.06
C VAL A 178 -5.56 11.92 17.99
N GLY A 179 -5.42 10.84 17.20
CA GLY A 179 -6.41 9.78 17.09
C GLY A 179 -6.68 9.08 18.42
N LEU A 180 -5.63 8.74 19.20
CA LEU A 180 -5.78 8.17 20.53
C LEU A 180 -6.52 9.11 21.48
N ILE A 181 -6.15 10.40 21.51
CA ILE A 181 -6.79 11.38 22.39
C ILE A 181 -8.28 11.53 22.07
N ILE A 182 -8.65 11.62 20.79
CA ILE A 182 -10.06 11.75 20.39
C ILE A 182 -10.82 10.44 20.67
N GLY A 183 -10.22 9.27 20.40
CA GLY A 183 -10.81 7.96 20.66
C GLY A 183 -11.11 7.72 22.16
N PHE A 184 -10.26 8.22 23.06
CA PHE A 184 -10.51 8.16 24.50
C PHE A 184 -11.48 9.24 25.01
N ALA A 185 -11.51 10.42 24.37
CA ALA A 185 -12.34 11.55 24.81
C ALA A 185 -13.80 11.50 24.33
N ALA A 186 -14.09 10.82 23.22
CA ALA A 186 -15.44 10.71 22.65
C ALA A 186 -15.71 9.28 22.11
N PRO A 187 -15.91 8.28 23.00
CA PRO A 187 -16.19 6.91 22.59
C PRO A 187 -17.53 6.86 21.84
N GLY A 188 -17.49 6.62 20.53
CA GLY A 188 -18.68 6.54 19.65
C GLY A 188 -18.72 7.57 18.50
N LEU A 189 -17.71 8.44 18.37
CA LEU A 189 -17.60 9.40 17.25
C LEU A 189 -16.73 8.91 16.09
N ILE A 190 -16.04 7.78 16.27
CA ILE A 190 -15.13 7.12 15.31
C ILE A 190 -15.41 5.63 15.35
#